data_AF-G0XMU2-F1
#
_entry.id   AF-G0XMU2-F1
#
_cell.length_a   1.000
_cell.length_b   1.000
_cell.length_c   1.000
_cell.angle_alpha   90.00
_cell.angle_beta   90.00
_cell.angle_gamma   90.00
#
_symmetry.space_group_name_H-M   'P 1'
#
loop_
_entity.id
_entity.type
_entity.pdbx_description
1 polymer ?
#
loop_
_entity_poly.entity_id
_entity_poly.type
_entity_poly.pdbx_seq_one_letter_code
_entity_poly.pdbx_strand_id
1 'polypeptide(L)'
;RETLLPWLDNTIGKGGYNYLAHESMVTLFNSSEIWIGGLGDREQADKILGHEYNTIYFNEISQLSYAAVTTAYSRLAMRVPGCRNLFVYDCNPGSPLHWAYKIFVLKKTFLSGEPLEKAELYQSMTLNPEDNREHLPEDYISDILDVLPEKQKARFRDGLWVKAEGVIYDRFDETMIVKVSDLPKDFDRYAAGQDFGLNITFVKIGWLGDVIYVLCDYGAFNMTTQSFNEELTARGYLDCAGGYGVP
;
A
#
# COMPACT_ATOMS: atom_id res chain seq x y z
N ARG A 1 -0.97 -3.72 20.14
CA ARG A 1 -0.93 -3.95 21.62
C ARG A 1 -1.24 -5.41 21.95
N GLU A 2 -2.35 -5.94 21.43
CA GLU A 2 -2.80 -7.32 21.67
C GLU A 2 -1.82 -8.38 21.16
N THR A 3 -1.08 -8.10 20.09
CA THR A 3 -0.06 -9.04 19.59
C THR A 3 1.30 -8.81 20.24
N LEU A 4 1.82 -7.57 20.23
CA LEU A 4 3.20 -7.28 20.65
C LEU A 4 3.47 -7.60 22.13
N LEU A 5 2.61 -7.16 23.06
CA LEU A 5 2.91 -7.27 24.49
C LEU A 5 2.93 -8.73 24.99
N PRO A 6 1.98 -9.61 24.61
CA PRO A 6 2.07 -11.03 24.98
C PRO A 6 3.33 -11.71 24.44
N TRP A 7 3.75 -11.38 23.20
CA TRP A 7 4.97 -11.95 22.64
C TRP A 7 6.24 -11.45 23.33
N LEU A 8 6.28 -10.18 23.74
CA LEU A 8 7.37 -9.68 24.59
C LEU A 8 7.41 -10.40 25.93
N ASP A 9 6.26 -10.65 26.56
CA ASP A 9 6.20 -11.43 27.80
C ASP A 9 6.75 -12.85 27.60
N ASN A 10 6.34 -13.54 26.53
CA ASN A 10 6.84 -14.88 26.21
C ASN A 10 8.34 -14.92 25.88
N THR A 11 8.90 -13.85 25.32
CA THR A 11 10.28 -13.83 24.83
C THR A 11 11.29 -13.34 25.87
N ILE A 12 10.95 -12.28 26.61
CA ILE A 12 11.87 -11.60 27.55
C ILE A 12 11.28 -11.45 28.97
N GLY A 13 10.04 -11.91 29.19
CA GLY A 13 9.33 -11.84 30.47
C GLY A 13 8.79 -10.45 30.81
N LYS A 14 7.76 -10.39 31.68
CA LYS A 14 7.18 -9.14 32.19
C LYS A 14 8.18 -8.13 32.78
N GLY A 15 9.30 -8.60 33.30
CA GLY A 15 10.36 -7.74 33.86
C GLY A 15 11.35 -7.23 32.82
N GLY A 16 11.33 -7.76 31.60
CA GLY A 16 12.28 -7.42 30.53
C GLY A 16 11.91 -6.15 29.75
N TYR A 17 10.71 -5.59 29.99
CA TYR A 17 10.26 -4.38 29.32
C TYR A 17 9.37 -3.51 30.21
N ASN A 18 9.27 -2.23 29.85
CA ASN A 18 8.32 -1.29 30.40
C ASN A 18 7.47 -0.72 29.26
N TYR A 19 6.14 -0.77 29.40
CA TYR A 19 5.22 -0.22 28.39
C TYR A 19 4.61 1.10 28.88
N LEU A 20 4.90 2.18 28.15
CA LEU A 20 4.37 3.51 28.38
C LEU A 20 3.17 3.76 27.46
N ALA A 21 1.97 3.43 27.94
CA ALA A 21 0.75 3.42 27.14
C ALA A 21 0.40 4.79 26.51
N HIS A 22 0.55 5.89 27.27
CA HIS A 22 0.27 7.24 26.78
C HIS A 22 1.21 7.67 25.65
N GLU A 23 2.43 7.15 25.62
CA GLU A 23 3.42 7.46 24.60
C GLU A 23 3.42 6.44 23.45
N SER A 24 2.66 5.35 23.59
CA SER A 24 2.70 4.22 22.67
C SER A 24 4.15 3.72 22.44
N MET A 25 4.90 3.59 23.53
CA MET A 25 6.31 3.22 23.52
C MET A 25 6.57 2.05 24.47
N VAL A 26 7.47 1.16 24.08
CA VAL A 26 8.03 0.11 24.94
C VAL A 26 9.52 0.34 25.09
N THR A 27 10.03 0.34 26.33
CA THR A 27 11.47 0.36 26.61
C THR A 27 11.89 -1.03 27.08
N LEU A 28 12.95 -1.58 26.50
CA LEU A 28 13.51 -2.89 26.84
C LEU A 28 14.57 -2.74 27.95
N PHE A 29 14.94 -3.86 28.59
CA PHE A 29 15.95 -3.92 29.65
C PHE A 29 17.33 -3.35 29.27
N ASN A 30 17.65 -3.30 27.97
CA ASN A 30 18.89 -2.74 27.42
C ASN A 30 18.74 -1.28 26.96
N SER A 31 17.66 -0.60 27.36
CA SER A 31 17.31 0.76 26.96
C SER A 31 16.96 0.95 25.48
N SER A 32 16.83 -0.13 24.70
CA SER A 32 16.26 -0.03 23.35
C SER A 32 14.77 0.28 23.42
N GLU A 33 14.27 1.01 22.43
CA GLU A 33 12.88 1.46 22.39
C GLU A 33 12.15 0.89 21.17
N ILE A 34 10.89 0.52 21.37
CA ILE A 34 9.95 0.18 20.30
C ILE A 34 8.84 1.23 20.35
N TRP A 35 8.75 2.01 19.28
CA TRP A 35 7.71 3.03 19.11
C TRP A 35 6.57 2.46 18.28
N ILE A 36 5.34 2.62 18.77
CA ILE A 36 4.13 2.13 18.13
C ILE A 36 3.35 3.34 17.63
N GLY A 37 3.07 3.40 16.35
CA GLY A 37 2.30 4.49 15.76
C GLY A 37 1.64 4.08 14.45
N GLY A 38 0.70 4.93 14.01
CA GLY A 38 0.03 4.79 12.71
C GLY A 38 0.54 5.83 11.71
N LEU A 39 0.37 5.53 10.43
CA LEU A 39 0.64 6.47 9.33
C LEU A 39 -0.65 7.02 8.70
N GLY A 40 -1.80 6.76 9.32
CA GLY A 40 -3.13 7.11 8.78
C GLY A 40 -3.62 8.50 9.18
N ASP A 41 -3.16 9.03 10.31
CA ASP A 41 -3.49 10.38 10.78
C ASP A 41 -2.24 11.27 10.84
N ARG A 42 -2.42 12.57 10.60
CA ARG A 42 -1.31 13.52 10.49
C ARG A 42 -0.55 13.66 11.82
N GLU A 43 -1.26 13.69 12.94
CA GLU A 43 -0.63 13.81 14.27
C GLU A 43 0.21 12.56 14.59
N GLN A 44 -0.29 11.38 14.23
CA GLN A 44 0.43 10.11 14.38
C GLN A 44 1.66 10.04 13.47
N ALA A 45 1.51 10.47 12.22
CA ALA A 45 2.62 10.53 11.26
C ALA A 45 3.69 11.51 11.75
N ASP A 46 3.33 12.72 12.18
CA ASP A 46 4.29 13.73 12.66
C ASP A 46 5.15 13.20 13.82
N LYS A 47 4.56 12.43 14.73
CA LYS A 47 5.31 11.80 15.82
C LYS A 47 6.38 10.83 15.31
N ILE A 48 6.02 9.91 14.40
CA ILE A 48 6.98 8.97 13.81
C ILE A 48 8.05 9.71 13.00
N LEU A 49 7.64 10.78 12.30
CA LEU A 49 8.54 11.52 11.42
C LEU A 49 9.58 12.36 12.18
N GLY A 50 9.31 12.69 13.44
CA GLY A 50 10.23 13.40 14.33
C GLY A 50 11.42 12.57 14.83
N HIS A 51 11.42 11.25 14.61
CA HIS A 51 12.47 10.34 15.09
C HIS A 51 13.26 9.69 13.94
N GLU A 52 14.39 9.10 14.31
CA GLU A 52 15.13 8.19 13.45
C GLU A 52 15.04 6.78 14.04
N TYR A 53 15.06 5.78 13.17
CA TYR A 53 14.95 4.37 13.53
C TYR A 53 16.06 3.55 12.88
N ASN A 54 16.47 2.46 13.56
CA ASN A 54 17.30 1.41 12.98
C ASN A 54 16.46 0.31 12.33
N THR A 55 15.27 0.03 12.85
CA THR A 55 14.33 -0.93 12.26
C THR A 55 12.93 -0.33 12.22
N ILE A 56 12.24 -0.46 11.09
CA ILE A 56 10.82 -0.07 10.97
C ILE A 56 10.05 -1.30 10.49
N TYR A 57 9.05 -1.69 11.27
CA TYR A 57 8.15 -2.79 10.97
C TYR A 57 6.77 -2.25 10.59
N PHE A 58 6.33 -2.55 9.36
CA PHE A 58 5.00 -2.19 8.90
C PHE A 58 4.07 -3.41 9.00
N ASN A 59 3.10 -3.29 9.91
CA ASN A 59 2.10 -4.32 10.10
C ASN A 59 0.96 -4.20 9.10
N GLU A 60 0.54 -5.33 8.52
CA GLU A 60 -0.57 -5.43 7.57
C GLU A 60 -0.52 -4.40 6.43
N ILE A 61 0.57 -4.44 5.66
CA ILE A 61 0.83 -3.48 4.57
C ILE A 61 -0.20 -3.52 3.44
N SER A 62 -1.07 -4.54 3.42
CA SER A 62 -2.23 -4.60 2.54
C SER A 62 -3.24 -3.46 2.79
N GLN A 63 -3.19 -2.83 3.97
CA GLN A 63 -4.04 -1.71 4.37
C GLN A 63 -3.31 -0.35 4.32
N LEU A 64 -2.02 -0.33 3.97
CA LEU A 64 -1.23 0.89 3.92
C LEU A 64 -0.99 1.34 2.48
N SER A 65 -1.17 2.64 2.24
CA SER A 65 -0.84 3.22 0.94
C SER A 65 0.68 3.21 0.74
N TYR A 66 1.11 3.05 -0.52
CA TYR A 66 2.53 3.13 -0.88
C TYR A 66 3.14 4.46 -0.45
N ALA A 67 2.40 5.57 -0.63
CA ALA A 67 2.83 6.90 -0.22
C ALA A 67 3.14 6.96 1.28
N ALA A 68 2.24 6.48 2.14
CA ALA A 68 2.43 6.46 3.59
C ALA A 68 3.71 5.69 3.98
N VAL A 69 3.91 4.51 3.39
CA VAL A 69 5.11 3.68 3.62
C VAL A 69 6.38 4.41 3.18
N THR A 70 6.37 5.04 2.00
CA THR A 70 7.54 5.78 1.50
C THR A 70 7.89 7.00 2.34
N THR A 71 6.94 7.66 2.99
CA THR A 71 7.22 8.78 3.89
C THR A 71 8.12 8.35 5.06
N ALA A 72 7.89 7.15 5.59
CA ALA A 72 8.69 6.58 6.67
C ALA A 72 10.11 6.16 6.24
N TYR A 73 10.39 6.01 4.93
CA TYR A 73 11.70 5.54 4.47
C TYR A 73 12.84 6.46 4.89
N SER A 74 12.58 7.77 4.90
CA SER A 74 13.54 8.79 5.31
C SER A 74 13.94 8.72 6.77
N ARG A 75 13.21 7.95 7.61
CA ARG A 75 13.44 7.84 9.06
C ARG A 75 14.35 6.67 9.40
N LEU A 76 14.60 5.74 8.48
CA LEU A 76 15.50 4.61 8.68
C LEU A 76 16.98 5.03 8.55
N ALA A 77 17.42 5.95 9.41
CA ALA A 77 18.68 6.68 9.28
C ALA A 77 19.64 6.48 10.48
N MET A 78 19.24 5.75 11.52
CA MET A 78 20.09 5.59 12.69
C MET A 78 21.41 4.89 12.36
N ARG A 79 22.50 5.36 12.96
CA ARG A 79 23.82 4.72 12.90
C ARG A 79 24.15 4.06 14.24
N VAL A 80 23.86 2.77 14.36
CA VAL A 80 24.16 1.98 15.56
C VAL A 80 25.22 0.92 15.22
N PRO A 81 26.41 0.92 15.87
CA PRO A 81 27.44 -0.08 15.62
C PRO A 81 26.90 -1.51 15.74
N GLY A 82 27.19 -2.35 14.74
CA GLY A 82 26.75 -3.75 14.70
C GLY A 82 25.30 -3.95 14.24
N CYS A 83 24.52 -2.90 14.05
CA CYS A 83 23.15 -3.00 13.55
C CYS A 83 23.06 -2.56 12.08
N ARG A 84 22.32 -3.32 11.27
CA ARG A 84 21.96 -2.93 9.90
C ARG A 84 20.58 -2.30 9.92
N ASN A 85 20.43 -1.20 9.20
CA ASN A 85 19.11 -0.60 9.02
C ASN A 85 18.20 -1.54 8.22
N LEU A 86 17.02 -1.83 8.77
CA LEU A 86 16.12 -2.85 8.24
C LEU A 86 14.66 -2.36 8.18
N PHE A 87 14.02 -2.60 7.04
CA PHE A 87 12.56 -2.58 6.97
C PHE A 87 12.03 -4.01 7.05
N VAL A 88 10.97 -4.19 7.84
CA VAL A 88 10.22 -5.43 7.94
C VAL A 88 8.78 -5.14 7.55
N TYR A 89 8.16 -6.06 6.82
CA TYR A 89 6.79 -5.92 6.34
C TYR A 89 6.08 -7.26 6.49
N ASP A 90 4.82 -7.23 6.89
CA ASP A 90 3.94 -8.39 6.75
C ASP A 90 2.60 -7.98 6.16
N CYS A 91 1.99 -8.94 5.48
CA CYS A 91 0.61 -8.84 5.04
C CYS A 91 0.10 -10.20 4.61
N ASN A 92 -1.21 -10.35 4.67
CA ASN A 92 -1.89 -11.36 3.88
C ASN A 92 -1.88 -10.96 2.37
N PRO A 93 -1.55 -11.87 1.43
CA PRO A 93 -1.52 -11.58 0.00
C PRO A 93 -2.82 -10.91 -0.48
N GLY A 94 -2.72 -9.93 -1.37
CA GLY A 94 -3.85 -9.19 -1.91
C GLY A 94 -3.98 -9.33 -3.42
N SER A 95 -4.43 -8.26 -4.07
CA SER A 95 -4.42 -8.17 -5.54
C SER A 95 -2.98 -8.23 -6.09
N PRO A 96 -2.73 -8.89 -7.23
CA PRO A 96 -1.46 -8.79 -7.97
C PRO A 96 -1.09 -7.37 -8.38
N LEU A 97 -2.05 -6.43 -8.38
CA LEU A 97 -1.80 -5.01 -8.67
C LEU A 97 -1.23 -4.24 -7.46
N HIS A 98 -1.24 -4.84 -6.28
CA HIS A 98 -0.77 -4.19 -5.06
C HIS A 98 0.74 -3.89 -5.13
N TRP A 99 1.15 -2.75 -4.57
CA TRP A 99 2.54 -2.28 -4.62
C TRP A 99 3.53 -3.28 -4.01
N ALA A 100 3.12 -3.97 -2.94
CA ALA A 100 3.96 -4.97 -2.29
C ALA A 100 4.29 -6.15 -3.21
N TYR A 101 3.33 -6.63 -3.99
CA TYR A 101 3.55 -7.70 -4.95
C TYR A 101 4.56 -7.27 -6.03
N LYS A 102 4.37 -6.07 -6.57
CA LYS A 102 5.28 -5.50 -7.59
C LYS A 102 6.71 -5.39 -7.08
N ILE A 103 6.89 -4.86 -5.88
CA ILE A 103 8.22 -4.63 -5.30
C ILE A 103 8.87 -5.94 -4.85
N PHE A 104 8.17 -6.72 -4.01
CA PHE A 104 8.78 -7.87 -3.34
C PHE A 104 8.77 -9.14 -4.18
N VAL A 105 7.76 -9.34 -5.03
CA VAL A 105 7.65 -10.55 -5.86
C VAL A 105 8.19 -10.30 -7.26
N LEU A 106 7.71 -9.25 -7.95
CA LEU A 106 8.13 -8.96 -9.33
C LEU A 106 9.46 -8.19 -9.44
N LYS A 107 9.98 -7.66 -8.33
CA LYS A 107 11.19 -6.82 -8.28
C LYS A 107 11.11 -5.60 -9.21
N LYS A 108 9.95 -4.95 -9.24
CA LYS A 108 9.67 -3.75 -10.04
C LYS A 108 9.30 -2.57 -9.15
N THR A 109 9.62 -1.37 -9.63
CA THR A 109 9.11 -0.14 -9.03
C THR A 109 7.58 -0.13 -9.12
N PHE A 110 6.91 0.44 -8.11
CA PHE A 110 5.45 0.45 -8.10
C PHE A 110 4.84 1.32 -9.21
N LEU A 111 5.36 2.54 -9.39
CA LEU A 111 4.78 3.55 -10.28
C LEU A 111 5.16 3.35 -11.75
N SER A 112 6.43 3.08 -12.04
CA SER A 112 6.90 2.95 -13.44
C SER A 112 6.89 1.51 -13.97
N GLY A 113 6.87 0.50 -13.09
CA GLY A 113 6.95 -0.91 -13.49
C GLY A 113 8.32 -1.34 -14.01
N GLU A 114 9.32 -0.46 -13.94
CA GLU A 114 10.70 -0.75 -14.32
C GLU A 114 11.39 -1.64 -13.25
N PRO A 115 12.42 -2.41 -13.61
CA PRO A 115 13.17 -3.21 -12.64
C PRO A 115 13.73 -2.36 -11.49
N LEU A 116 13.73 -2.89 -10.26
CA LEU A 116 14.38 -2.24 -9.12
C LEU A 116 15.90 -2.18 -9.34
N GLU A 117 16.52 -1.02 -9.11
CA GLU A 117 17.98 -0.84 -9.24
C GLU A 117 18.79 -1.79 -8.35
N LYS A 118 18.27 -2.11 -7.16
CA LYS A 118 18.89 -2.97 -6.15
C LYS A 118 17.91 -4.04 -5.68
N ALA A 119 17.47 -4.89 -6.61
CA ALA A 119 16.47 -5.93 -6.35
C ALA A 119 16.87 -6.90 -5.21
N GLU A 120 18.17 -7.12 -5.01
CA GLU A 120 18.73 -7.96 -3.96
C GLU A 120 18.46 -7.47 -2.53
N LEU A 121 18.16 -6.17 -2.37
CA LEU A 121 17.80 -5.60 -1.06
C LEU A 121 16.36 -5.92 -0.64
N TYR A 122 15.53 -6.39 -1.56
CA TYR A 122 14.14 -6.73 -1.29
C TYR A 122 14.02 -8.24 -1.22
N GLN A 123 13.66 -8.77 -0.06
CA GLN A 123 13.47 -10.20 0.15
C GLN A 123 12.04 -10.47 0.60
N SER A 124 11.52 -11.64 0.26
CA SER A 124 10.17 -12.08 0.63
C SER A 124 10.16 -13.56 0.91
N MET A 125 9.35 -13.96 1.89
CA MET A 125 9.01 -15.35 2.15
C MET A 125 7.49 -15.47 2.29
N THR A 126 6.96 -16.63 1.95
CA THR A 126 5.55 -16.97 2.17
C THR A 126 5.46 -17.87 3.39
N LEU A 127 4.50 -17.60 4.26
CA LEU A 127 4.17 -18.42 5.42
C LEU A 127 2.76 -18.94 5.23
N ASN A 128 2.58 -20.26 5.19
CA ASN A 128 1.26 -20.86 5.04
C ASN A 128 0.79 -21.47 6.37
N PRO A 129 -0.53 -21.55 6.61
CA PRO A 129 -1.09 -22.21 7.79
C PRO A 129 -0.60 -23.67 7.95
N GLU A 130 -0.39 -24.37 6.84
CA GLU A 130 0.14 -25.74 6.82
C GLU A 130 1.49 -25.86 7.54
N ASP A 131 2.38 -24.88 7.35
CA ASP A 131 3.70 -24.86 7.98
C ASP A 131 3.64 -24.64 9.50
N ASN A 132 2.48 -24.21 10.01
CA ASN A 132 2.21 -23.98 11.43
C ASN A 132 1.15 -24.96 12.00
N ARG A 133 0.91 -26.10 11.33
CA ARG A 133 -0.11 -27.08 11.70
C ARG A 133 -0.04 -27.51 13.18
N GLU A 134 1.16 -27.66 13.74
CA GLU A 134 1.36 -28.06 15.14
C GLU A 134 0.77 -27.09 16.18
N HIS A 135 0.55 -25.82 15.79
CA HIS A 135 0.01 -24.78 16.67
C HIS A 135 -1.42 -24.35 16.28
N LEU A 136 -2.06 -25.08 15.36
CA LEU A 136 -3.42 -24.81 14.90
C LEU A 136 -4.39 -25.89 15.41
N PRO A 137 -5.68 -25.58 15.59
CA PRO A 137 -6.69 -26.60 15.78
C PRO A 137 -6.67 -27.62 14.63
N GLU A 138 -6.86 -28.91 14.95
CA GLU A 138 -6.73 -30.02 13.99
C GLU A 138 -7.67 -29.88 12.79
N ASP A 139 -8.85 -29.28 13.02
CA ASP A 139 -9.90 -29.04 12.04
C ASP A 139 -9.80 -27.69 11.33
N TYR A 140 -8.89 -26.79 11.72
CA TYR A 140 -8.86 -25.42 11.18
C TYR A 140 -8.61 -25.39 9.66
N ILE A 141 -7.66 -26.20 9.17
CA ILE A 141 -7.35 -26.21 7.74
C ILE A 141 -8.47 -26.88 6.94
N SER A 142 -8.95 -28.04 7.39
CA SER A 142 -9.97 -28.83 6.67
C SER A 142 -11.37 -28.22 6.72
N ASP A 143 -11.76 -27.67 7.86
CA ASP A 143 -13.15 -27.31 8.11
C ASP A 143 -13.38 -25.80 7.93
N ILE A 144 -12.32 -24.98 8.01
CA ILE A 144 -12.40 -23.54 7.81
C ILE A 144 -11.77 -23.11 6.49
N LEU A 145 -10.50 -23.47 6.23
CA LEU A 145 -9.77 -22.95 5.06
C LEU A 145 -10.15 -23.67 3.76
N ASP A 146 -10.32 -25.00 3.78
CA ASP A 146 -10.60 -25.78 2.58
C ASP A 146 -12.02 -25.56 2.02
N VAL A 147 -12.94 -25.10 2.86
CA VAL A 147 -14.33 -24.81 2.48
C VAL A 147 -14.52 -23.37 1.98
N LEU A 148 -13.48 -22.54 2.05
CA LEU A 148 -13.54 -21.17 1.51
C LEU A 148 -13.77 -21.19 -0.01
N PRO A 149 -14.44 -20.15 -0.55
CA PRO A 149 -14.49 -19.93 -1.99
C PRO A 149 -13.09 -19.95 -2.61
N GLU A 150 -12.96 -20.42 -3.85
CA GLU A 150 -11.67 -20.74 -4.48
C GLU A 150 -10.63 -19.62 -4.36
N LYS A 151 -11.04 -18.37 -4.57
CA LYS A 151 -10.16 -17.19 -4.47
C LYS A 151 -9.73 -16.89 -3.04
N GLN A 152 -10.62 -17.09 -2.06
CA GLN A 152 -10.31 -16.89 -0.65
C GLN A 152 -9.38 -18.00 -0.15
N LYS A 153 -9.63 -19.25 -0.55
CA LYS A 153 -8.74 -20.39 -0.31
C LYS A 153 -7.34 -20.14 -0.88
N ALA A 154 -7.25 -19.75 -2.15
CA ALA A 154 -5.98 -19.39 -2.79
C ALA A 154 -5.22 -18.30 -1.99
N ARG A 155 -5.93 -17.32 -1.44
CA ARG A 155 -5.33 -16.22 -0.66
C ARG A 155 -4.88 -16.64 0.73
N PHE A 156 -5.79 -17.22 1.52
CA PHE A 156 -5.60 -17.41 2.96
C PHE A 156 -4.99 -18.76 3.32
N ARG A 157 -5.17 -19.78 2.48
CA ARG A 157 -4.58 -21.11 2.68
C ARG A 157 -3.27 -21.25 1.91
N ASP A 158 -3.29 -20.87 0.63
CA ASP A 158 -2.19 -21.14 -0.31
C ASP A 158 -1.22 -19.96 -0.46
N GLY A 159 -1.50 -18.82 0.16
CA GLY A 159 -0.62 -17.64 0.15
C GLY A 159 -0.49 -16.95 -1.22
N LEU A 160 -1.48 -17.12 -2.11
CA LEU A 160 -1.44 -16.62 -3.48
C LEU A 160 -2.00 -15.19 -3.59
N TRP A 161 -1.33 -14.38 -4.42
CA TRP A 161 -1.81 -13.06 -4.83
C TRP A 161 -2.83 -13.25 -5.96
N VAL A 162 -4.11 -13.01 -5.65
CA VAL A 162 -5.23 -13.21 -6.59
C VAL A 162 -6.18 -12.02 -6.56
N LYS A 163 -6.84 -11.75 -7.69
CA LYS A 163 -7.92 -10.75 -7.73
C LYS A 163 -9.03 -11.18 -6.79
N ALA A 164 -9.56 -10.24 -6.01
CA ALA A 164 -10.66 -10.52 -5.09
C ALA A 164 -11.89 -11.12 -5.82
N GLU A 165 -12.70 -11.84 -5.06
CA GLU A 165 -13.99 -12.34 -5.52
C GLU A 165 -15.01 -11.18 -5.58
N GLY A 166 -15.91 -11.19 -6.57
CA GLY A 166 -16.89 -10.11 -6.74
C GLY A 166 -16.35 -8.79 -7.27
N VAL A 167 -15.08 -8.72 -7.71
CA VAL A 167 -14.55 -7.53 -8.41
C VAL A 167 -15.38 -7.27 -9.66
N ILE A 168 -16.01 -6.09 -9.72
CA ILE A 168 -16.88 -5.68 -10.84
C ILE A 168 -16.09 -5.59 -12.15
N TYR A 169 -14.86 -5.08 -12.09
CA TYR A 169 -13.96 -4.93 -13.24
C TYR A 169 -12.91 -6.05 -13.30
N ASP A 170 -13.36 -7.29 -13.44
CA ASP A 170 -12.51 -8.48 -13.45
C ASP A 170 -11.55 -8.57 -14.65
N ARG A 171 -11.92 -7.97 -15.79
CA ARG A 171 -11.13 -7.91 -17.02
C ARG A 171 -10.03 -6.86 -17.03
N PHE A 172 -10.03 -5.93 -16.08
CA PHE A 172 -8.95 -4.92 -16.02
C PHE A 172 -7.61 -5.58 -15.73
N ASP A 173 -6.58 -5.27 -16.51
CA ASP A 173 -5.22 -5.72 -16.27
C ASP A 173 -4.20 -4.64 -16.70
N GLU A 174 -2.93 -4.85 -16.36
CA GLU A 174 -1.88 -3.84 -16.56
C GLU A 174 -1.59 -3.50 -18.02
N THR A 175 -1.98 -4.35 -18.96
CA THR A 175 -1.81 -4.05 -20.40
C THR A 175 -2.73 -2.91 -20.85
N MET A 176 -3.76 -2.59 -20.06
CA MET A 176 -4.63 -1.44 -20.27
C MET A 176 -4.01 -0.13 -19.76
N ILE A 177 -2.88 -0.18 -19.04
CA ILE A 177 -2.15 1.00 -18.56
C ILE A 177 -1.10 1.36 -19.62
N VAL A 178 -1.34 2.46 -20.32
CA VAL A 178 -0.45 2.97 -21.37
C VAL A 178 0.46 4.07 -20.84
N LYS A 179 1.72 4.11 -21.30
CA LYS A 179 2.62 5.23 -21.01
C LYS A 179 2.12 6.47 -21.75
N VAL A 180 2.33 7.64 -21.16
CA VAL A 180 1.96 8.92 -21.80
C VAL A 180 2.64 9.10 -23.16
N SER A 181 3.88 8.60 -23.32
CA SER A 181 4.61 8.62 -24.60
C SER A 181 3.93 7.83 -25.71
N ASP A 182 3.08 6.88 -25.35
CA ASP A 182 2.45 5.91 -26.25
C ASP A 182 0.98 6.29 -26.51
N LEU A 183 0.49 7.38 -25.90
CA LEU A 183 -0.85 7.87 -26.15
C LEU A 183 -0.99 8.38 -27.59
N PRO A 184 -2.16 8.18 -28.22
CA PRO A 184 -2.50 8.88 -29.44
C PRO A 184 -2.34 10.40 -29.28
N LYS A 185 -1.86 11.05 -30.33
CA LYS A 185 -1.69 12.51 -30.34
C LYS A 185 -3.03 13.25 -30.47
N ASP A 186 -3.99 12.60 -31.12
CA ASP A 186 -5.30 13.14 -31.43
C ASP A 186 -6.39 12.13 -31.07
N PHE A 187 -7.55 12.66 -30.66
CA PHE A 187 -8.75 11.90 -30.32
C PHE A 187 -9.95 12.51 -31.04
N ASP A 188 -10.92 11.70 -31.39
CA ASP A 188 -12.14 12.10 -32.09
C ASP A 188 -13.02 13.00 -31.20
N ARG A 189 -13.05 12.71 -29.90
CA ARG A 189 -13.87 13.39 -28.90
C ARG A 189 -13.18 13.36 -27.55
N TYR A 190 -13.53 14.33 -26.71
CA TYR A 190 -13.15 14.32 -25.30
C TYR A 190 -14.37 14.58 -24.44
N ALA A 191 -14.33 14.06 -23.22
CA ALA A 191 -15.27 14.39 -22.18
C ALA A 191 -14.55 14.45 -20.84
N ALA A 192 -15.12 15.20 -19.92
CA ALA A 192 -14.70 15.21 -18.54
C ALA A 192 -15.91 15.02 -17.62
N GLY A 193 -15.70 14.32 -16.52
CA GLY A 193 -16.71 14.10 -15.50
C GLY A 193 -16.15 14.45 -14.13
N GLN A 194 -17.01 14.97 -13.25
CA GLN A 194 -16.72 15.14 -11.83
C GLN A 194 -17.76 14.38 -11.01
N ASP A 195 -17.29 13.63 -10.01
CA ASP A 195 -18.14 13.04 -8.99
C ASP A 195 -18.02 13.86 -7.70
N PHE A 196 -19.15 14.38 -7.23
CA PHE A 196 -19.20 15.34 -6.13
C PHE A 196 -19.46 14.63 -4.81
N GLY A 197 -18.65 14.94 -3.80
CA GLY A 197 -18.83 14.41 -2.46
C GLY A 197 -17.70 14.79 -1.52
N LEU A 198 -17.66 14.14 -0.36
CA LEU A 198 -16.56 14.31 0.59
C LEU A 198 -15.21 13.88 -0.02
N ASN A 199 -15.23 12.85 -0.87
CA ASN A 199 -14.20 12.60 -1.86
C ASN A 199 -14.69 13.16 -3.18
N ILE A 200 -14.10 14.27 -3.63
CA ILE A 200 -14.39 14.83 -4.95
C ILE A 200 -13.39 14.25 -5.95
N THR A 201 -13.87 13.83 -7.12
CA THR A 201 -13.01 13.27 -8.17
C THR A 201 -13.30 13.87 -9.53
N PHE A 202 -12.31 13.84 -10.40
CA PHE A 202 -12.36 14.28 -11.79
C PHE A 202 -11.71 13.23 -12.67
N VAL A 203 -12.28 13.00 -13.85
CA VAL A 203 -11.67 12.21 -14.91
C VAL A 203 -11.85 12.90 -16.25
N LYS A 204 -10.81 12.89 -17.08
CA LYS A 204 -10.84 13.30 -18.48
C LYS A 204 -10.56 12.10 -19.36
N ILE A 205 -11.39 11.91 -20.37
CA ILE A 205 -11.29 10.81 -21.32
C ILE A 205 -11.26 11.31 -22.76
N GLY A 206 -10.58 10.56 -23.61
CA GLY A 206 -10.54 10.74 -25.06
C GLY A 206 -11.01 9.48 -25.78
N TRP A 207 -11.78 9.65 -26.86
CA TRP A 207 -12.20 8.55 -27.74
C TRP A 207 -11.35 8.54 -29.01
N LEU A 208 -10.89 7.37 -29.41
CA LEU A 208 -10.31 7.14 -30.74
C LEU A 208 -10.95 5.88 -31.32
N GLY A 209 -11.86 6.06 -32.28
CA GLY A 209 -12.74 5.00 -32.75
C GLY A 209 -13.55 4.40 -31.60
N ASP A 210 -13.38 3.09 -31.40
CA ASP A 210 -14.08 2.32 -30.36
C ASP A 210 -13.29 2.25 -29.03
N VAL A 211 -12.14 2.90 -28.92
CA VAL A 211 -11.27 2.86 -27.74
C VAL A 211 -11.40 4.13 -26.91
N ILE A 212 -11.58 3.97 -25.60
CA ILE A 212 -11.61 5.06 -24.62
C ILE A 212 -10.29 5.09 -23.86
N TYR A 213 -9.67 6.25 -23.81
CA TYR A 213 -8.44 6.50 -23.07
C TYR A 213 -8.74 7.39 -21.87
N VAL A 214 -8.32 6.97 -20.68
CA VAL A 214 -8.27 7.85 -19.51
C VAL A 214 -7.01 8.70 -19.62
N LEU A 215 -7.18 10.00 -19.83
CA LEU A 215 -6.09 10.92 -20.12
C LEU A 215 -5.50 11.51 -18.84
N CYS A 216 -6.37 11.87 -17.90
CA CYS A 216 -5.99 12.26 -16.55
C CYS A 216 -7.15 12.05 -15.57
N ASP A 217 -6.78 11.83 -14.31
CA ASP A 217 -7.69 11.76 -13.18
C ASP A 217 -7.14 12.63 -12.03
N TYR A 218 -8.04 13.08 -11.17
CA TYR A 218 -7.67 13.80 -9.96
C TYR A 218 -8.69 13.57 -8.85
N GLY A 219 -8.23 13.50 -7.60
CA GLY A 219 -9.09 13.30 -6.45
C GLY A 219 -8.61 14.10 -5.25
N ALA A 220 -9.55 14.60 -4.46
CA ALA A 220 -9.28 15.30 -3.21
C ALA A 220 -10.28 14.90 -2.13
N PHE A 221 -9.84 14.91 -0.87
CA PHE A 221 -10.68 14.66 0.30
C PHE A 221 -10.99 15.97 1.02
N ASN A 222 -12.25 16.16 1.40
CA ASN A 222 -12.73 17.30 2.17
C ASN A 222 -12.34 18.67 1.57
N MET A 223 -12.43 18.77 0.24
CA MET A 223 -12.13 20.00 -0.51
C MET A 223 -13.42 20.59 -1.09
N THR A 224 -13.51 21.92 -1.12
CA THR A 224 -14.64 22.59 -1.79
C THR A 224 -14.54 22.42 -3.30
N THR A 225 -15.68 22.36 -4.00
CA THR A 225 -15.72 22.31 -5.47
C THR A 225 -14.97 23.47 -6.12
N GLN A 226 -15.01 24.66 -5.50
CA GLN A 226 -14.29 25.83 -5.99
C GLN A 226 -12.78 25.59 -5.99
N SER A 227 -12.21 25.24 -4.82
CA SER A 227 -10.77 24.98 -4.69
C SER A 227 -10.34 23.81 -5.58
N PHE A 228 -11.17 22.79 -5.71
CA PHE A 228 -10.89 21.65 -6.59
C PHE A 228 -10.80 22.09 -8.07
N ASN A 229 -11.71 22.94 -8.54
CA ASN A 229 -11.66 23.47 -9.91
C ASN A 229 -10.46 24.39 -10.14
N GLU A 230 -10.04 25.16 -9.14
CA GLU A 230 -8.81 25.96 -9.20
C GLU A 230 -7.59 25.04 -9.39
N GLU A 231 -7.50 23.92 -8.68
CA GLU A 231 -6.43 22.93 -8.86
C GLU A 231 -6.48 22.25 -10.23
N LEU A 232 -7.67 21.88 -10.73
CA LEU A 232 -7.81 21.31 -12.07
C LEU A 232 -7.36 22.29 -13.15
N THR A 233 -7.67 23.59 -12.98
CA THR A 233 -7.23 24.65 -13.89
C THR A 233 -5.71 24.82 -13.82
N ALA A 234 -5.13 24.87 -12.61
CA ALA A 234 -3.69 25.00 -12.42
C ALA A 234 -2.90 23.81 -13.00
N ARG A 235 -3.52 22.63 -13.07
CA ARG A 235 -2.96 21.42 -13.71
C ARG A 235 -3.13 21.41 -15.24
N GLY A 236 -3.85 22.37 -15.82
CA GLY A 236 -4.23 22.37 -17.23
C GLY A 236 -5.22 21.26 -17.59
N TYR A 237 -5.87 20.61 -16.62
CA TYR A 237 -6.78 19.50 -16.90
C TYR A 237 -8.07 19.95 -17.60
N LEU A 238 -8.41 21.23 -17.45
CA LEU A 238 -9.47 21.90 -18.18
C LEU A 238 -8.99 22.60 -19.46
N ASP A 239 -7.67 22.73 -19.65
CA ASP A 239 -7.09 23.40 -20.82
C ASP A 239 -7.22 22.50 -22.05
N CYS A 240 -7.74 23.10 -23.12
CA CYS A 240 -7.98 22.42 -24.37
C CYS A 240 -7.86 23.42 -25.52
N ALA A 241 -7.02 23.17 -26.53
CA ALA A 241 -6.80 24.08 -27.66
C ALA A 241 -8.04 24.39 -28.53
N GLY A 242 -9.18 23.71 -28.28
CA GLY A 242 -10.49 23.99 -28.86
C GLY A 242 -11.67 23.68 -27.92
N GLY A 243 -11.43 23.66 -26.59
CA GLY A 243 -12.44 23.27 -25.58
C GLY A 243 -12.52 21.77 -25.25
N TYR A 244 -11.81 20.91 -26.01
CA TYR A 244 -11.72 19.45 -25.80
C TYR A 244 -10.36 18.91 -26.31
N GLY A 245 -9.32 18.80 -25.47
CA GLY A 245 -7.96 18.38 -25.86
C GLY A 245 -7.14 17.87 -24.67
N VAL A 246 -6.12 17.04 -24.87
CA VAL A 246 -5.21 16.55 -23.81
C VAL A 246 -4.48 17.74 -23.16
N PRO A 247 -4.26 17.77 -21.83
CA PRO A 247 -3.37 18.75 -21.18
C PRO A 247 -1.95 18.72 -21.77
#